data_AF-A0A7C1NSJ8-F1
#
_entry.id   AF-A0A7C1NSJ8-F1
#
_cell.length_a   1.000
_cell.length_b   1.000
_cell.length_c   1.000
_cell.angle_alpha   90.00
_cell.angle_beta   90.00
_cell.angle_gamma   90.00
#
_symmetry.space_group_name_H-M   'P 1'
#
loop_
_entity.id
_entity.type
_entity.pdbx_description
1 polymer ?
#
loop_
_entity_poly.entity_id
_entity_poly.type
_entity_poly.pdbx_seq_one_letter_code
_entity_poly.pdbx_strand_id
1 'polypeptide(L)' 'MIIKPEVHMWIWLRDGGKLMKATIDYTKGMMIVYEDDRLLLIRTGMSRKQLKKAEKIIEEQGGKRLHMKSDPFIFI' A
#
# COMPACT_ATOMS: atom_id res chain seq x y z
N MET A 1 10.65 -9.36 8.72
CA MET A 1 9.66 -8.33 9.11
C MET A 1 8.30 -9.01 9.17
N ILE A 2 7.68 -9.12 10.36
CA ILE A 2 6.34 -9.72 10.51
C ILE A 2 5.31 -8.64 10.17
N ILE A 3 4.55 -8.84 9.09
CA ILE A 3 3.45 -7.94 8.71
C ILE A 3 2.28 -8.25 9.64
N LYS A 4 1.81 -7.27 10.40
CA LYS A 4 0.62 -7.45 11.26
C LYS A 4 -0.61 -7.66 10.36
N PRO A 5 -1.58 -8.52 10.72
CA PRO A 5 -2.76 -8.77 9.88
C PRO A 5 -3.54 -7.51 9.46
N GLU A 6 -3.59 -6.51 10.34
CA GLU A 6 -4.29 -5.23 10.15
C GLU A 6 -3.45 -4.17 9.39
N VAL A 7 -2.23 -4.52 8.98
CA VAL A 7 -1.37 -3.67 8.18
C VAL A 7 -1.30 -4.26 6.77
N HIS A 8 -1.84 -3.52 5.82
CA HIS A 8 -1.89 -3.92 4.43
C HIS A 8 -0.84 -3.12 3.67
N MET A 9 0.12 -3.82 3.07
CA MET A 9 1.12 -3.20 2.23
C MET A 9 0.81 -3.47 0.76
N TRP A 10 1.00 -2.47 -0.08
CA TRP A 10 0.69 -2.49 -1.49
C TRP A 10 1.90 -1.99 -2.28
N ILE A 11 2.15 -2.61 -3.43
CA ILE A 11 3.18 -2.19 -4.38
C ILE A 11 2.61 -2.16 -5.79
N TRP A 12 3.00 -1.17 -6.60
CA TRP A 12 2.68 -1.11 -8.02
C TRP A 12 3.66 -0.23 -8.77
N LEU A 13 3.67 -0.36 -10.10
CA LEU A 13 4.38 0.55 -10.99
C LEU A 13 3.43 1.63 -11.49
N ARG A 14 3.93 2.85 -11.61
CA ARG A 14 3.24 3.97 -12.23
C ARG A 14 4.07 4.50 -13.40
N ASP A 15 3.40 5.15 -14.35
CA ASP A 15 3.96 5.71 -15.59
C ASP A 15 5.41 6.21 -15.43
N GLY A 16 6.28 5.77 -16.34
CA GLY A 16 7.72 6.06 -16.29
C GLY A 16 8.54 5.08 -15.44
N GLY A 17 7.96 3.97 -15.00
CA GLY A 17 8.68 2.90 -14.29
C GLY A 17 8.89 3.18 -12.79
N LYS A 18 8.15 4.14 -12.23
CA LYS A 18 8.29 4.52 -10.82
C LYS A 18 7.63 3.50 -9.91
N LEU A 19 8.33 3.11 -8.85
CA LEU A 19 7.83 2.16 -7.86
C LEU A 19 7.00 2.88 -6.80
N MET A 20 5.71 2.58 -6.78
CA MET A 20 4.80 3.03 -5.75
C MET A 20 4.70 2.00 -4.63
N LYS A 21 4.68 2.48 -3.39
CA LYS A 21 4.44 1.65 -2.20
C LYS A 21 3.40 2.33 -1.32
N ALA A 22 2.45 1.59 -0.79
CA ALA A 22 1.55 2.10 0.24
C ALA A 22 1.49 1.17 1.45
N THR A 23 1.37 1.75 2.63
CA THR A 23 1.09 1.03 3.87
C THR A 23 -0.20 1.59 4.46
N ILE A 24 -1.18 0.71 4.67
CA ILE A 24 -2.47 1.03 5.26
C ILE A 24 -2.57 0.29 6.59
N ASP A 25 -2.67 1.03 7.69
CA ASP A 25 -2.79 0.51 9.05
C ASP A 25 -4.22 0.75 9.55
N TYR A 26 -5.00 -0.33 9.59
CA TYR A 26 -6.39 -0.31 10.05
C TYR A 26 -6.55 -0.10 11.55
N THR A 27 -5.50 -0.36 12.34
CA THR A 27 -5.51 -0.11 13.79
C THR A 27 -5.31 1.37 14.10
N LYS A 28 -4.51 2.06 13.28
CA LYS A 28 -4.19 3.48 13.47
C LYS A 28 -5.05 4.42 12.64
N GLY A 29 -5.88 3.90 11.72
CA GLY A 29 -6.62 4.75 10.79
C GLY A 29 -5.67 5.54 9.88
N MET A 30 -4.59 4.91 9.42
CA MET A 30 -3.48 5.60 8.76
C MET A 30 -3.17 4.99 7.40
N MET A 31 -2.83 5.85 6.45
CA MET A 31 -2.28 5.48 5.15
C MET A 31 -1.01 6.29 4.89
N ILE A 32 0.02 5.61 4.41
CA ILE A 32 1.28 6.22 3.96
C ILE A 32 1.56 5.76 2.54
N VAL A 33 1.95 6.67 1.66
CA VAL A 33 2.31 6.37 0.26
C VAL A 33 3.70 6.89 -0.06
N TYR A 34 4.48 6.10 -0.78
CA TYR A 34 5.81 6.40 -1.25
C TYR A 34 5.91 6.24 -2.77
N GLU A 35 6.79 7.01 -3.39
CA GLU A 35 7.26 6.89 -4.78
C GLU A 35 8.78 6.78 -4.76
N ASP A 36 9.35 5.70 -5.27
CA ASP A 36 10.81 5.45 -5.29
C ASP A 36 11.47 5.71 -3.91
N ASP A 37 10.86 5.16 -2.86
CA ASP A 37 11.22 5.31 -1.44
C ASP A 37 11.12 6.73 -0.86
N ARG A 38 10.62 7.70 -1.64
CA ARG A 38 10.32 9.04 -1.17
C ARG A 38 8.89 9.10 -0.64
N LEU A 39 8.72 9.66 0.54
CA LEU A 39 7.41 9.86 1.13
C LEU A 39 6.60 10.86 0.31
N LEU A 40 5.47 10.42 -0.25
CA LEU A 40 4.57 11.26 -1.04
C LEU A 40 3.39 11.77 -0.21
N LEU A 41 2.84 10.92 0.67
CA LEU A 41 1.60 11.22 1.37
C LEU A 41 1.52 10.50 2.72
N ILE A 42 1.03 11.22 3.74
CA ILE A 42 0.51 10.65 4.98
C ILE A 42 -0.93 11.14 5.18
N ARG A 43 -1.82 10.20 5.54
CA ARG A 43 -3.17 10.49 6.01
C ARG A 43 -3.40 9.72 7.31
N THR A 44 -3.92 10.41 8.31
CA THR A 44 -4.25 9.87 9.63
C THR A 44 -5.73 10.14 9.96
N GLY A 45 -6.27 9.51 11.00
CA GLY A 45 -7.67 9.70 11.40
C GLY A 45 -8.69 9.14 10.41
N MET A 46 -8.27 8.27 9.49
CA MET A 46 -9.15 7.66 8.50
C MET A 46 -10.01 6.57 9.13
N SER A 47 -11.31 6.61 8.85
CA SER A 47 -12.22 5.51 9.19
C SER A 47 -11.91 4.26 8.39
N ARG A 48 -12.32 3.08 8.89
CA ARG A 48 -12.20 1.81 8.17
C ARG A 48 -12.83 1.85 6.77
N LYS A 49 -13.94 2.58 6.59
CA LYS A 49 -14.60 2.76 5.28
C LYS A 49 -13.72 3.53 4.31
N GLN A 50 -13.05 4.59 4.78
CA GLN A 50 -12.13 5.39 3.96
C GLN A 50 -10.87 4.59 3.60
N LEU A 51 -10.33 3.80 4.54
CA LEU A 51 -9.20 2.92 4.26
C LEU A 51 -9.55 1.88 3.18
N LYS A 52 -10.70 1.19 3.29
CA LYS A 52 -11.16 0.25 2.25
C LYS A 52 -11.32 0.92 0.88
N LYS A 53 -11.81 2.16 0.84
CA LYS A 53 -11.92 2.93 -0.40
C LYS A 53 -10.53 3.24 -0.98
N ALA A 54 -9.56 3.59 -0.14
CA ALA A 54 -8.19 3.83 -0.57
C ALA A 54 -7.55 2.56 -1.15
N GLU A 55 -7.75 1.40 -0.52
CA GLU A 55 -7.29 0.11 -1.05
C GLU A 55 -7.85 -0.19 -2.43
N LYS A 56 -9.16 0.04 -2.62
CA LYS A 56 -9.79 -0.15 -3.93
C LYS A 56 -9.17 0.75 -5.01
N ILE A 57 -8.87 2.00 -4.68
CA ILE A 57 -8.20 2.92 -5.62
C ILE A 57 -6.79 2.43 -5.96
N ILE A 58 -6.05 1.92 -4.98
CA ILE A 58 -4.72 1.36 -5.20
C ILE A 58 -4.80 0.12 -6.10
N GLU A 59 -5.76 -0.78 -5.84
CA GLU A 59 -6.01 -1.97 -6.67
C GLU A 59 -6.37 -1.60 -8.12
N GLU A 60 -7.24 -0.61 -8.32
CA GLU A 60 -7.61 -0.08 -9.64
C GLU A 60 -6.41 0.51 -10.40
N GLN A 61 -5.37 0.96 -9.70
CA GLN A 61 -4.10 1.43 -10.29
C GLN A 61 -3.09 0.29 -10.55
N GLY A 62 -3.49 -0.97 -10.41
CA GLY A 62 -2.60 -2.12 -10.58
C GLY A 62 -1.87 -2.54 -9.29
N GLY A 63 -2.26 -1.96 -8.15
CA GLY A 63 -1.82 -2.35 -6.81
C GLY A 63 -1.84 -3.85 -6.57
N LYS A 64 -0.69 -4.41 -6.18
CA LYS A 64 -0.61 -5.78 -5.64
C LYS A 64 -0.38 -5.73 -4.15
N ARG A 65 -1.25 -6.40 -3.40
CA ARG A 65 -1.14 -6.50 -1.95
C ARG A 65 -0.09 -7.55 -1.57
N LEU A 66 0.79 -7.18 -0.66
CA LEU A 66 1.78 -8.08 -0.08
C LEU A 66 1.09 -8.97 0.96
N HIS A 67 1.07 -10.27 0.73
CA HIS A 67 0.68 -11.25 1.74
C HIS A 67 1.93 -11.77 2.45
N MET A 68 1.80 -12.16 3.73
CA MET A 68 2.91 -12.73 4.51
C MET A 68 3.53 -13.99 3.89
N LYS A 69 2.80 -14.66 2.98
CA LYS A 69 3.22 -15.87 2.27
C LYS A 69 3.46 -15.61 0.77
N SER A 70 3.52 -14.36 0.33
CA SER A 70 3.87 -14.03 -1.04
C SER A 70 5.33 -14.37 -1.28
N ASP A 71 5.62 -15.18 -2.29
CA ASP A 71 6.98 -15.36 -2.81
C ASP A 71 7.59 -14.00 -3.19
N PRO A 72 8.92 -13.84 -3.15
CA PRO A 72 9.58 -12.62 -3.59
C PRO A 72 9.14 -12.28 -5.02
N PHE A 73 8.64 -11.05 -5.20
CA PHE A 73 8.13 -10.57 -6.48
C PHE A 73 9.28 -10.51 -7.48
N ILE A 74 9.18 -11.29 -8.56
CA ILE A 74 10.00 -11.09 -9.75
C ILE A 74 9.27 -10.08 -10.63
N PHE A 75 9.72 -8.83 -10.61
CA PHE A 75 9.39 -7.90 -11.68
C PHE A 75 10.31 -8.25 -12.85
N ILE A 76 9.77 -8.93 -13.86
CA ILE A 76 10.47 -9.23 -15.12
C ILE A 76 10.25 -8.05 -16.07
#